data_AF-A0A838YGA7-F1
#
_entry.id   AF-A0A838YGA7-F1
#
_cell.length_a   1.000
_cell.length_b   1.000
_cell.length_c   1.000
_cell.angle_alpha   90.00
_cell.angle_beta   90.00
_cell.angle_gamma   90.00
#
_symmetry.space_group_name_H-M   'P 1'
#
loop_
_entity.id
_entity.type
_entity.pdbx_description
1 polymer ?
#
loop_
_entity_poly.entity_id
_entity_poly.type
_entity_poly.pdbx_seq_one_letter_code
_entity_poly.pdbx_strand_id
1 'polypeptide(L)'
;MPLMPRKVKYRKSQRGSRAGNANRGTKLSFGDYGLQTLERGWIKNNQIEACRVTINRYLKRKGKVWIRIFPHKPTTSRPPETRMGKGKGAPE
;
A
#
# COMPACT_ATOMS: atom_id res chain seq x y z
N MET A 1 -7.62 -7.13 -8.46
CA MET A 1 -8.77 -6.49 -7.78
C MET A 1 -8.21 -5.36 -6.94
N PRO A 2 -8.72 -4.12 -7.03
CA PRO A 2 -8.10 -3.01 -6.30
C PRO A 2 -8.21 -3.26 -4.79
N LEU A 3 -7.07 -3.42 -4.12
CA LEU A 3 -6.99 -3.47 -2.67
C LEU A 3 -7.34 -2.07 -2.15
N MET A 4 -8.55 -1.90 -1.62
CA MET A 4 -9.00 -0.66 -0.99
C MET A 4 -9.96 -0.94 0.16
N PRO A 5 -10.01 -0.09 1.20
CA PRO A 5 -11.00 -0.22 2.25
C PRO A 5 -12.42 -0.05 1.71
N ARG A 6 -13.36 -0.90 2.13
CA ARG A 6 -14.78 -0.78 1.74
C ARG A 6 -15.44 0.50 2.24
N LYS A 7 -15.11 0.92 3.47
CA LYS A 7 -15.63 2.14 4.10
C LYS A 7 -14.54 2.73 4.98
N VAL A 8 -14.40 4.06 4.94
CA VAL A 8 -13.51 4.82 5.81
C VAL A 8 -14.30 5.88 6.56
N LYS A 9 -13.96 6.14 7.82
CA LYS A 9 -14.58 7.21 8.62
C LYS A 9 -14.30 8.60 8.02
N TYR A 10 -13.06 8.81 7.58
CA TYR A 10 -12.61 10.06 6.95
C TYR A 10 -11.98 9.79 5.60
N ARG A 11 -12.48 10.46 4.55
CA ARG A 11 -11.97 10.29 3.18
C ARG A 11 -10.65 11.01 2.93
N LYS A 12 -10.37 12.10 3.65
CA LYS A 12 -9.17 12.92 3.49
C LYS A 12 -8.31 12.83 4.74
N SER A 13 -7.09 12.32 4.62
CA SER A 13 -6.15 12.14 5.74
C SER A 13 -4.86 12.95 5.53
N GLN A 14 -4.19 13.38 6.60
CA GLN A 14 -2.87 14.00 6.52
C GLN A 14 -1.81 12.95 6.13
N ARG A 15 -0.73 13.36 5.43
CA ARG A 15 0.34 12.44 5.01
C ARG A 15 1.10 11.81 6.18
N GLY A 16 1.20 12.51 7.31
CA GLY A 16 1.90 12.03 8.51
C GLY A 16 3.41 11.83 8.29
N SER A 17 4.08 11.31 9.32
CA SER A 17 5.52 10.96 9.27
C SER A 17 5.71 9.45 9.07
N ARG A 18 6.80 9.08 8.39
CA ARG A 18 7.26 7.69 8.23
C ARG A 18 8.55 7.42 9.03
N ALA A 19 8.89 8.29 9.96
CA ALA A 19 10.09 8.15 10.77
C ALA A 19 10.01 6.92 11.69
N GLY A 20 11.18 6.41 12.07
CA GLY A 20 11.32 5.25 12.94
C GLY A 20 11.38 3.91 12.21
N ASN A 21 11.48 2.84 13.00
CA ASN A 21 11.50 1.46 12.53
C ASN A 21 10.14 0.79 12.80
N ALA A 22 9.86 -0.30 12.09
CA ALA A 22 8.62 -1.04 12.30
C ALA A 22 8.67 -1.76 13.66
N ASN A 23 7.73 -1.45 14.54
CA ASN A 23 7.61 -2.10 15.86
C ASN A 23 6.88 -3.45 15.79
N ARG A 24 6.15 -3.73 14.71
CA ARG A 24 5.35 -4.94 14.51
C ARG A 24 5.50 -5.46 13.08
N GLY A 25 5.24 -6.74 12.87
CA GLY A 25 5.32 -7.37 11.55
C GLY A 25 6.76 -7.61 11.05
N THR A 26 7.74 -7.59 11.95
CA THR A 26 9.17 -7.75 11.64
C THR A 26 9.62 -9.22 11.56
N LYS A 27 8.81 -10.15 12.06
CA LYS A 27 9.07 -11.60 11.98
C LYS A 27 8.17 -12.25 10.95
N LEU A 28 8.66 -13.30 10.29
CA LEU A 28 7.85 -14.15 9.43
C LEU A 28 6.78 -14.86 10.28
N SER A 29 5.51 -14.75 9.89
CA SER A 29 4.39 -15.37 10.61
C SER A 29 3.73 -16.50 9.84
N PHE A 30 3.90 -16.54 8.51
CA PHE A 30 3.29 -17.53 7.63
C PHE A 30 4.28 -17.91 6.54
N GLY A 31 4.27 -19.19 6.15
CA GLY A 31 5.16 -19.74 5.14
C GLY A 31 6.62 -19.82 5.59
N ASP A 32 7.46 -20.29 4.69
CA ASP A 32 8.88 -20.57 4.97
C ASP A 32 9.81 -19.43 4.53
N TYR A 33 9.37 -18.62 3.57
CA TYR A 33 10.13 -17.52 2.98
C TYR A 33 9.37 -16.19 3.05
N GLY A 34 10.10 -15.09 3.19
CA GLY A 34 9.53 -13.75 3.27
C GLY A 34 10.37 -12.68 2.58
N LEU A 35 9.72 -11.58 2.22
CA LEU A 35 10.36 -10.38 1.69
C LEU A 35 10.29 -9.27 2.75
N GLN A 36 11.45 -8.72 3.12
CA GLN A 36 11.55 -7.62 4.08
C GLN A 36 12.05 -6.35 3.41
N THR A 37 11.41 -5.23 3.71
CA THR A 37 11.86 -3.90 3.28
C THR A 37 12.98 -3.40 4.18
N LEU A 38 14.07 -2.93 3.58
CA LEU A 38 15.18 -2.28 4.30
C LEU A 38 14.97 -0.77 4.41
N GLU A 39 14.24 -0.19 3.46
CA GLU A 39 14.04 1.24 3.34
C GLU A 39 12.59 1.68 3.57
N ARG A 40 12.41 2.98 3.73
CA ARG A 40 11.12 3.61 3.96
C ARG A 40 10.54 4.07 2.62
N GLY A 41 9.39 3.51 2.23
CA GLY A 41 8.65 3.94 1.04
C GLY A 41 7.13 3.99 1.26
N TRP A 42 6.42 4.70 0.40
CA TRP A 42 4.97 4.52 0.25
C TRP A 42 4.74 3.44 -0.80
N ILE A 43 3.94 2.43 -0.46
CA ILE A 43 3.60 1.34 -1.37
C ILE A 43 2.16 1.56 -1.85
N LYS A 44 2.00 1.66 -3.18
CA LYS A 44 0.71 1.83 -3.84
C LYS A 44 0.01 0.48 -4.03
N ASN A 45 -1.32 0.51 -4.18
CA ASN A 45 -2.14 -0.66 -4.44
C ASN A 45 -1.70 -1.44 -5.71
N ASN A 46 -1.37 -0.72 -6.79
CA ASN A 46 -0.93 -1.31 -8.06
C ASN A 46 0.43 -2.02 -7.94
N GLN A 47 1.35 -1.52 -7.10
CA GLN A 47 2.64 -2.15 -6.85
C GLN A 47 2.47 -3.50 -6.15
N ILE A 48 1.60 -3.56 -5.13
CA ILE A 48 1.28 -4.81 -4.43
C ILE A 48 0.70 -5.85 -5.40
N GLU A 49 -0.23 -5.41 -6.25
CA GLU A 49 -0.85 -6.31 -7.23
C GLU A 49 0.14 -6.77 -8.29
N ALA A 50 1.02 -5.88 -8.79
CA ALA A 50 2.08 -6.25 -9.71
C ALA A 50 3.00 -7.32 -9.10
N CYS A 51 3.46 -7.12 -7.86
CA CYS A 51 4.28 -8.11 -7.15
C CYS A 51 3.55 -9.46 -7.00
N ARG A 52 2.27 -9.45 -6.59
CA ARG A 52 1.47 -10.67 -6.43
C ARG A 52 1.35 -11.43 -7.75
N VAL A 53 1.04 -10.74 -8.84
CA VAL A 53 0.90 -11.33 -10.18
C VAL A 53 2.22 -11.94 -10.64
N THR A 54 3.34 -11.22 -10.48
CA THR A 54 4.67 -11.68 -10.85
C THR A 54 5.07 -12.94 -10.09
N ILE A 55 4.91 -12.96 -8.77
CA ILE A 55 5.23 -14.13 -7.93
C ILE A 55 4.37 -15.32 -8.34
N ASN A 56 3.05 -15.14 -8.47
CA ASN A 56 2.15 -16.22 -8.86
C ASN A 56 2.45 -16.78 -10.27
N ARG A 57 2.87 -15.91 -11.20
CA ARG A 57 3.26 -16.33 -12.56
C ARG A 57 4.56 -17.14 -12.51
N TYR A 58 5.56 -16.67 -11.76
CA TYR A 58 6.84 -17.36 -11.61
C TYR A 58 6.65 -18.76 -10.98
N LEU A 59 5.83 -18.85 -9.95
CA LEU A 59 5.50 -20.11 -9.27
C LEU A 59 4.56 -21.01 -10.09
N LYS A 60 4.10 -20.58 -11.28
CA LYS A 60 3.10 -21.29 -12.10
C LYS A 60 1.84 -21.65 -11.29
N ARG A 61 1.43 -20.75 -10.39
CA ARG A 61 0.31 -20.91 -9.44
C ARG A 61 0.45 -22.10 -8.46
N LYS A 62 1.67 -22.61 -8.26
CA LYS A 62 1.97 -23.63 -7.26
C LYS A 62 2.40 -22.95 -5.96
N GLY A 63 1.91 -23.45 -4.82
CA GLY A 63 2.18 -22.87 -3.52
C GLY A 63 1.24 -21.72 -3.16
N LYS A 64 1.45 -21.16 -1.96
CA LYS A 64 0.58 -20.14 -1.36
C LYS A 64 1.38 -18.87 -1.11
N VAL A 65 0.78 -17.73 -1.45
CA VAL A 65 1.39 -16.41 -1.28
C VAL A 65 0.55 -15.61 -0.28
N TRP A 66 1.20 -15.05 0.72
CA TRP A 66 0.56 -14.17 1.71
C TRP A 66 1.01 -12.73 1.51
N ILE A 67 0.05 -11.81 1.44
CA ILE A 67 0.30 -10.37 1.43
C ILE A 67 0.07 -9.85 2.84
N ARG A 68 1.11 -9.29 3.46
CA ARG A 68 1.07 -8.82 4.87
C ARG A 68 0.82 -7.33 5.04
N ILE A 69 0.67 -6.60 3.93
CA ILE A 69 0.44 -5.15 3.92
C ILE A 69 -0.89 -4.84 3.24
N PHE A 70 -1.57 -3.79 3.69
CA PHE A 70 -2.83 -3.35 3.11
C PHE A 70 -2.85 -1.81 2.94
N PRO A 71 -3.20 -1.31 1.75
CA PRO A 71 -3.26 0.13 1.48
C PRO A 71 -4.51 0.75 2.12
N HIS A 72 -4.41 1.08 3.41
CA HIS A 72 -5.51 1.66 4.19
C HIS A 72 -5.58 3.19 4.12
N LYS A 73 -4.49 3.84 3.69
CA LYS A 73 -4.35 5.30 3.75
C LYS A 73 -4.66 5.94 2.40
N PRO A 74 -5.65 6.87 2.33
CA PRO A 74 -5.97 7.56 1.08
C PRO A 74 -4.94 8.65 0.75
N THR A 75 -4.58 8.75 -0.52
CA THR A 75 -3.78 9.84 -1.10
C THR A 75 -4.70 10.78 -1.87
N THR A 76 -4.50 12.10 -1.73
CA THR A 76 -5.32 13.10 -2.46
C THR A 76 -4.46 13.87 -3.44
N SER A 77 -4.99 14.09 -4.65
CA SER A 77 -4.39 14.94 -5.67
C SER A 77 -5.33 16.09 -6.06
N ARG A 78 -4.77 17.20 -6.53
CA ARG A 78 -5.56 18.28 -7.16
C ARG A 78 -5.56 18.06 -8.67
N PRO A 79 -6.65 18.41 -9.37
CA PRO A 79 -6.67 18.34 -10.83
C PRO A 79 -5.53 19.17 -11.44
N PRO A 80 -5.00 18.76 -12.61
CA PRO A 80 -4.06 19.59 -13.35
C PRO A 80 -4.68 20.95 -13.67
N GLU A 81 -3.83 21.96 -13.90
CA GLU A 81 -4.23 23.32 -14.31
C GLU A 81 -5.02 24.13 -13.26
N THR A 82 -5.11 23.63 -12.02
CA THR A 82 -5.74 24.38 -10.91
C THR A 82 -4.72 25.18 -10.10
N ARG A 83 -5.03 26.45 -9.82
CA ARG A 83 -4.23 27.27 -8.88
C ARG A 83 -4.35 26.74 -7.45
N MET A 84 -3.35 27.07 -6.61
CA MET A 84 -3.38 26.76 -5.18
C MET A 84 -4.55 27.45 -4.46
N GLY A 85 -5.03 26.83 -3.38
CA GLY A 85 -6.17 27.32 -2.58
C GLY A 85 -7.39 26.39 -2.68
N LYS A 86 -8.59 26.91 -2.34
CA LYS A 86 -9.91 26.26 -2.51
C LYS A 86 -10.08 24.88 -1.83
N GLY A 87 -9.26 24.58 -0.83
CA GLY A 87 -9.34 23.35 -0.05
C GLY A 87 -8.55 22.17 -0.63
N LYS A 88 -8.85 20.97 -0.14
CA LYS A 88 -8.09 19.74 -0.42
C LYS A 88 -8.74 18.91 -1.52
N GLY A 89 -7.92 18.36 -2.41
CA GLY A 89 -8.36 17.53 -3.54
C GLY A 89 -9.09 16.24 -3.13
N ALA A 90 -9.63 15.55 -4.14
CA ALA A 90 -10.29 14.26 -3.96
C ALA A 90 -9.25 13.15 -3.71
N PRO A 91 -9.62 12.10 -2.95
CA PRO A 91 -8.81 10.89 -2.88
C PRO A 91 -8.75 10.18 -4.24
N GLU A 92 -7.55 9.75 -4.60
CA GLU A 92 -7.24 8.93 -5.78
C GLU A 92 -6.70 7.57 -5.33
#